data_AF-A0A812PT95-F1
#
_entry.id   AF-A0A812PT95-F1
#
_cell.length_a   1.000
_cell.length_b   1.000
_cell.length_c   1.000
_cell.angle_alpha   90.00
_cell.angle_beta   90.00
_cell.angle_gamma   90.00
#
_symmetry.space_group_name_H-M   'P 1'
#
loop_
_entity.id
_entity.type
_entity.pdbx_description
1 polymer ?
#
loop_
_entity_poly.entity_id
_entity_poly.type
_entity_poly.pdbx_seq_one_letter_code
_entity_poly.pdbx_strand_id
1 'polypeptide(L)'
;VRPSTERPCENFENCAFEWACPLGGPSGDLECHVQILLLVGIILAGLLALWCCCCLAYRFARAFRPIAGQLKLMTPKGDAMQVNFYIVEESEARVDKTRTTQTQDSSATASNAFLGRALSKVSSRTSQKEVKSHVVWDVDVEKAKTMEFHGGKMTKLQKMTGANPSQHEVLQRLPEVLDMTQQDQYRTKQMLREQEEEAIRRAETTAHTEEERPVAKIMSVKSGISASQMEAALGIGPYMKEERVEYWSATHCKWVAAFAEAHGSHPSTGSICYEIKLAGSMQKRLHVPLENLRSPILMGEPVSAWSSKDCRWHLGEAGRAVTAVAYKVITADLAKK
;
A
#
# COMPACT_ATOMS: atom_id res chain seq x y z
N VAL A 1 -42.06 -9.33 72.42
CA VAL A 1 -41.08 -10.42 72.59
C VAL A 1 -40.66 -10.85 71.20
N ARG A 2 -39.41 -10.54 70.79
CA ARG A 2 -38.92 -10.97 69.46
C ARG A 2 -38.69 -12.49 69.50
N PRO A 3 -39.18 -13.25 68.52
CA PRO A 3 -38.99 -14.71 68.50
C PRO A 3 -37.50 -15.04 68.38
N SER A 4 -37.06 -16.10 69.07
CA SER A 4 -35.70 -16.61 68.93
C SER A 4 -35.51 -17.22 67.54
N THR A 5 -34.27 -17.16 67.04
CA THR A 5 -33.84 -17.58 65.69
C THR A 5 -34.03 -19.07 65.38
N GLU A 6 -34.55 -19.86 66.33
CA GLU A 6 -34.67 -21.32 66.20
C GLU A 6 -36.05 -21.79 65.72
N ARG A 7 -37.03 -20.88 65.57
CA ARG A 7 -38.36 -21.25 65.08
C ARG A 7 -38.57 -20.78 63.63
N PRO A 8 -39.06 -21.66 62.73
CA PRO A 8 -39.43 -21.25 61.38
C PRO A 8 -40.52 -20.17 61.45
N CYS A 9 -40.30 -19.05 60.75
CA CYS A 9 -41.25 -17.93 60.74
C CYS A 9 -42.44 -18.30 59.85
N GLU A 10 -43.57 -18.67 60.45
CA GLU A 10 -44.78 -19.09 59.70
C GLU A 10 -45.45 -17.95 58.92
N ASN A 11 -45.13 -16.69 59.25
CA ASN A 11 -45.58 -15.50 58.52
C ASN A 11 -44.39 -14.62 58.12
N PHE A 12 -43.93 -14.78 56.88
CA PHE A 12 -42.79 -14.04 56.32
C PHE A 12 -42.98 -12.51 56.38
N GLU A 13 -44.21 -12.01 56.22
CA GLU A 13 -44.52 -10.58 56.20
C GLU A 13 -44.38 -9.89 57.57
N ASN A 14 -44.45 -10.64 58.67
CA ASN A 14 -44.30 -10.11 60.03
C ASN A 14 -42.90 -10.36 60.61
N CYS A 15 -42.05 -11.07 59.88
CA CYS A 15 -40.66 -11.24 60.26
C CYS A 15 -39.93 -9.93 59.94
N ALA A 16 -39.33 -9.29 60.95
CA ALA A 16 -38.57 -8.05 60.78
C ALA A 16 -37.25 -8.32 60.04
N PHE A 17 -37.36 -8.69 58.76
CA PHE A 17 -36.25 -8.72 57.85
C PHE A 17 -35.98 -7.28 57.46
N GLU A 18 -35.11 -6.63 58.23
CA GLU A 18 -34.55 -5.35 57.80
C GLU A 18 -33.72 -5.64 56.56
N TRP A 19 -34.27 -5.33 55.38
CA TRP A 19 -33.58 -5.45 54.08
C TRP A 19 -32.21 -4.73 54.06
N ALA A 20 -31.99 -3.80 55.00
CA ALA A 20 -30.73 -3.11 55.24
C ALA A 20 -29.65 -3.98 55.93
N CYS A 21 -30.01 -5.13 56.51
CA CYS A 21 -29.14 -5.96 57.33
C CYS A 21 -29.24 -7.46 56.92
N PRO A 22 -28.72 -7.82 55.73
CA PRO A 22 -28.92 -9.14 55.13
C PRO A 22 -28.25 -10.29 55.89
N LEU A 23 -27.32 -10.02 56.82
CA LEU A 23 -26.62 -11.04 57.62
C LEU A 23 -27.24 -11.28 59.01
N GLY A 24 -28.43 -10.72 59.28
CA GLY A 24 -29.15 -10.94 60.53
C GLY A 24 -28.87 -9.88 61.59
N GLY A 25 -29.92 -9.58 62.35
CA GLY A 25 -29.99 -8.46 63.29
C GLY A 25 -29.20 -8.62 64.61
N PRO A 26 -29.60 -7.90 65.68
CA PRO A 26 -28.75 -7.27 66.72
C PRO A 26 -27.95 -8.19 67.65
N SER A 27 -27.92 -9.50 67.39
CA SER A 27 -27.11 -10.49 68.11
C SER A 27 -25.88 -10.97 67.31
N GLY A 28 -25.69 -10.50 66.08
CA GLY A 28 -24.44 -10.66 65.34
C GLY A 28 -23.49 -9.49 65.59
N ASP A 29 -22.21 -9.77 65.81
CA ASP A 29 -21.14 -8.81 66.17
C ASP A 29 -20.85 -7.70 65.12
N LEU A 30 -21.63 -7.60 64.05
CA LEU A 30 -21.43 -6.66 62.96
C LEU A 30 -22.59 -5.66 62.91
N GLU A 31 -22.33 -4.44 63.38
CA GLU A 31 -23.24 -3.31 63.27
C GLU A 31 -23.75 -3.13 61.83
N CYS A 32 -25.02 -2.79 61.67
CA CYS A 32 -25.66 -2.67 60.36
C CYS A 32 -24.93 -1.68 59.42
N HIS A 33 -24.36 -0.62 60.00
CA HIS A 33 -23.58 0.36 59.25
C HIS A 33 -22.31 -0.25 58.63
N VAL A 34 -21.68 -1.21 59.31
CA VAL A 34 -20.51 -1.91 58.79
C VAL A 34 -20.90 -2.82 57.62
N GLN A 35 -22.05 -3.51 57.70
CA GLN A 35 -22.55 -4.34 56.59
C GLN A 35 -22.86 -3.49 55.35
N ILE A 36 -23.48 -2.32 55.53
CA ILE A 36 -23.75 -1.38 54.44
C ILE A 36 -22.45 -0.86 53.82
N LEU A 37 -21.50 -0.42 54.64
CA LEU A 37 -20.19 0.06 54.16
C LEU A 37 -19.44 -1.05 53.38
N LEU A 38 -19.54 -2.30 53.83
CA LEU A 38 -18.93 -3.44 53.16
C LEU A 38 -19.58 -3.71 51.80
N LEU A 39 -20.92 -3.68 51.73
CA LEU A 39 -21.65 -3.82 50.46
C LEU A 39 -21.33 -2.70 49.47
N VAL A 40 -21.32 -1.45 49.92
CA VAL A 40 -20.93 -0.29 49.10
C VAL A 40 -19.49 -0.43 48.63
N GLY A 41 -18.58 -0.88 49.50
CA GLY A 41 -17.19 -1.16 49.16
C GLY A 41 -17.04 -2.20 48.06
N ILE A 42 -17.78 -3.31 48.12
CA ILE A 42 -17.78 -4.35 47.09
C ILE A 42 -18.29 -3.80 45.75
N ILE A 43 -19.37 -3.03 45.76
CA ILE A 43 -19.94 -2.45 44.52
C ILE A 43 -18.95 -1.47 43.88
N LEU A 44 -18.35 -0.57 44.67
CA LEU A 44 -17.36 0.39 44.17
C LEU A 44 -16.11 -0.30 43.63
N ALA A 45 -15.63 -1.35 44.31
CA ALA A 45 -14.51 -2.17 43.83
C ALA A 45 -14.83 -2.86 42.51
N GLY A 46 -16.05 -3.40 42.35
CA GLY A 46 -16.52 -4.00 41.10
C GLY A 46 -16.59 -3.01 39.94
N LEU A 47 -17.12 -1.80 40.18
CA LEU A 47 -17.18 -0.75 39.17
C LEU A 47 -15.78 -0.25 38.75
N LEU A 48 -14.85 -0.11 39.71
CA LEU A 48 -13.48 0.28 39.44
C LEU A 48 -12.73 -0.80 38.62
N ALA A 49 -12.94 -2.08 38.95
CA ALA A 49 -12.37 -3.19 38.20
C ALA A 49 -12.91 -3.22 36.76
N LEU A 50 -14.22 -3.05 36.57
CA LEU A 50 -14.84 -2.99 35.24
C LEU A 50 -14.29 -1.82 34.42
N TRP A 51 -14.18 -0.62 35.02
CA TRP A 51 -13.58 0.54 34.37
C TRP A 51 -12.12 0.28 33.94
N CYS A 52 -11.32 -0.33 34.82
CA CYS A 52 -9.94 -0.70 34.52
C CYS A 52 -9.85 -1.70 33.36
N CYS A 53 -10.70 -2.74 33.37
CA CYS A 53 -10.80 -3.70 32.27
C CYS A 53 -11.20 -3.03 30.94
N CYS A 54 -12.17 -2.10 30.94
CA CYS A 54 -12.54 -1.36 29.74
C CYS A 54 -11.39 -0.48 29.21
N CYS A 55 -10.64 0.18 30.09
CA CYS A 55 -9.48 0.99 29.71
C CYS A 55 -8.34 0.13 29.14
N LEU A 56 -8.07 -1.03 29.73
CA LEU A 56 -7.10 -1.99 29.20
C LEU A 56 -7.56 -2.54 27.86
N ALA A 57 -8.82 -2.97 27.73
CA ALA A 57 -9.39 -3.44 26.46
C ALA A 57 -9.34 -2.36 25.38
N TYR A 58 -9.64 -1.10 25.71
CA TYR A 58 -9.51 0.03 24.78
C TYR A 58 -8.06 0.26 24.34
N ARG A 59 -7.11 0.18 25.27
CA ARG A 59 -5.67 0.29 24.93
C ARG A 59 -5.21 -0.88 24.08
N PHE A 60 -5.63 -2.11 24.39
CA PHE A 60 -5.34 -3.28 23.57
C PHE A 60 -5.98 -3.16 22.20
N ALA A 61 -7.24 -2.74 22.08
CA ALA A 61 -7.89 -2.52 20.78
C ALA A 61 -7.19 -1.43 19.95
N ARG A 62 -6.62 -0.41 20.61
CA ARG A 62 -5.79 0.60 19.93
C ARG A 62 -4.40 0.09 19.54
N ALA A 63 -3.79 -0.77 20.35
CA ALA A 63 -2.48 -1.35 20.06
C ALA A 63 -2.57 -2.47 19.00
N PHE A 64 -3.69 -3.20 18.97
CA PHE A 64 -4.00 -4.22 17.98
C PHE A 64 -4.90 -3.66 16.86
N ARG A 65 -4.56 -2.49 16.32
CA ARG A 65 -5.10 -2.14 15.01
C ARG A 65 -4.66 -3.24 14.03
N PRO A 66 -5.57 -3.81 13.23
CA PRO A 66 -5.21 -4.88 12.30
C PRO A 66 -4.08 -4.38 11.38
N ILE A 67 -2.89 -4.94 11.59
CA ILE A 67 -1.67 -4.64 10.84
C ILE A 67 -1.80 -5.20 9.42
N ALA A 68 -2.65 -6.21 9.22
CA ALA A 68 -3.06 -6.73 7.93
C ALA A 68 -4.53 -7.14 7.94
N GLY A 69 -5.22 -7.06 6.81
CA GLY A 69 -6.63 -7.45 6.68
C GLY A 69 -7.08 -7.61 5.23
N GLN A 70 -8.25 -8.25 5.05
CA GLN A 70 -8.94 -8.38 3.77
C GLN A 70 -10.12 -7.42 3.71
N LEU A 71 -10.12 -6.51 2.74
CA LEU A 71 -11.22 -5.59 2.47
C LEU A 71 -12.01 -6.08 1.25
N LYS A 72 -13.27 -6.46 1.45
CA LYS A 72 -14.19 -6.79 0.34
C LYS A 72 -14.85 -5.50 -0.14
N LEU A 73 -14.38 -4.98 -1.27
CA LEU A 73 -14.97 -3.84 -1.96
C LEU A 73 -16.09 -4.33 -2.86
N MET A 74 -17.27 -3.70 -2.82
CA MET A 74 -18.34 -3.96 -3.80
C MET A 74 -18.38 -2.81 -4.81
N THR A 75 -18.38 -3.13 -6.10
CA THR A 75 -18.58 -2.14 -7.16
C THR A 75 -20.06 -1.74 -7.22
N PRO A 76 -20.39 -0.57 -7.80
CA PRO A 76 -21.78 -0.16 -8.03
C PRO A 76 -22.57 -1.16 -8.91
N LYS A 77 -21.86 -2.03 -9.64
CA LYS A 77 -22.45 -3.09 -10.46
C LYS A 77 -22.71 -4.39 -9.70
N GLY A 78 -22.32 -4.46 -8.42
CA GLY A 78 -22.50 -5.63 -7.55
C GLY A 78 -21.30 -6.59 -7.52
N ASP A 79 -20.24 -6.32 -8.27
CA ASP A 79 -19.05 -7.17 -8.28
C ASP A 79 -18.27 -6.99 -6.97
N ALA A 80 -17.90 -8.10 -6.33
CA ALA A 80 -17.08 -8.06 -5.13
C ALA A 80 -15.60 -8.29 -5.48
N MET A 81 -14.74 -7.36 -5.07
CA MET A 81 -13.29 -7.45 -5.17
C MET A 81 -12.71 -7.55 -3.76
N GLN A 82 -11.86 -8.56 -3.49
CA GLN A 82 -11.13 -8.65 -2.23
C GLN A 82 -9.74 -8.01 -2.40
N VAL A 83 -9.39 -7.09 -1.51
CA VAL A 83 -8.10 -6.43 -1.49
C VAL A 83 -7.44 -6.70 -0.14
N ASN A 84 -6.28 -7.33 -0.15
CA ASN A 84 -5.44 -7.46 1.03
C ASN A 84 -4.77 -6.10 1.30
N PHE A 85 -4.73 -5.67 2.57
CA PHE A 85 -3.98 -4.47 2.96
C PHE A 85 -3.14 -4.76 4.19
N TYR A 86 -2.09 -3.95 4.38
CA TYR A 86 -1.31 -3.91 5.62
C TYR A 86 -0.90 -2.49 5.98
N ILE A 87 -0.85 -2.20 7.28
CA ILE A 87 -0.54 -0.89 7.85
C ILE A 87 0.83 -1.00 8.52
N VAL A 88 1.82 -0.27 7.99
CA VAL A 88 3.16 -0.21 8.57
C VAL A 88 3.23 1.00 9.52
N GLU A 89 3.35 0.76 10.82
CA GLU A 89 3.68 1.82 11.77
C GLU A 89 5.18 2.11 11.73
N GLU A 90 5.52 3.36 11.45
CA GLU A 90 6.91 3.84 11.49
C GLU A 90 7.35 3.88 12.96
N SER A 91 8.09 2.86 13.40
CA SER A 91 8.76 2.93 14.69
C SER A 91 9.81 4.04 14.60
N GLU A 92 9.71 5.02 15.52
CA GLU A 92 10.68 6.10 15.66
C GLU A 92 12.05 5.52 16.04
N ALA A 93 12.76 4.97 15.07
CA ALA A 93 14.14 4.57 15.22
C ALA A 93 14.94 5.85 15.42
N ARG A 94 15.37 6.07 16.68
CA ARG A 94 16.31 7.12 17.10
C ARG A 94 17.36 7.35 16.03
N VAL A 95 17.24 8.47 15.33
CA VAL A 95 18.36 9.05 14.60
C VAL A 95 19.28 9.62 15.66
N ASP A 96 20.20 8.78 16.16
CA ASP A 96 21.35 9.25 16.91
C ASP A 96 22.14 10.18 15.99
N LYS A 97 22.10 11.45 16.35
CA LYS A 97 22.76 12.53 15.64
C LYS A 97 24.25 12.42 15.92
N THR A 98 24.98 11.72 15.04
CA THR A 98 26.43 11.62 15.10
C THR A 98 27.01 13.04 15.03
N ARG A 99 27.48 13.50 16.19
CA ARG A 99 28.16 14.78 16.40
C ARG A 99 29.46 14.75 15.60
N THR A 100 29.49 15.45 14.47
CA THR A 100 30.73 15.78 13.77
C THR A 100 31.58 16.65 14.68
N THR A 101 32.63 16.08 15.25
CA THR A 101 33.72 16.78 15.92
C THR A 101 34.48 17.58 14.86
N GLN A 102 34.30 18.91 14.86
CA GLN A 102 35.23 19.81 14.19
C GLN A 102 36.51 19.88 15.02
N THR A 103 37.61 19.46 14.39
CA THR A 103 38.98 19.82 14.72
C THR A 103 39.15 21.33 14.53
N GLN A 104 39.52 22.05 15.59
CA GLN A 104 40.23 23.33 15.47
C GLN A 104 41.34 23.37 16.51
N ASP A 105 42.56 23.45 15.98
CA ASP A 105 43.78 23.75 16.71
C ASP A 105 43.82 25.24 17.13
N SER A 106 44.18 25.43 18.39
CA SER A 106 45.13 26.41 18.94
C SER A 106 45.16 27.85 18.39
N SER A 107 44.80 28.82 19.24
CA SER A 107 45.77 29.79 19.80
C SER A 107 45.11 30.77 20.78
N ALA A 108 45.91 31.18 21.77
CA ALA A 108 45.54 31.95 22.95
C ALA A 108 45.17 33.42 22.68
N THR A 109 44.38 34.03 23.55
CA THR A 109 44.78 35.12 24.49
C THR A 109 43.54 35.70 25.18
N ALA A 110 43.76 36.10 26.43
CA ALA A 110 42.78 36.44 27.46
C ALA A 110 42.05 37.79 27.28
N SER A 111 41.05 37.94 28.18
CA SER A 111 40.59 39.15 28.88
C SER A 111 39.32 39.86 28.40
N ASN A 112 38.31 39.72 29.28
CA ASN A 112 37.42 40.72 29.84
C ASN A 112 36.44 41.55 28.99
N ALA A 113 35.30 41.77 29.66
CA ALA A 113 34.30 42.83 29.51
C ALA A 113 33.13 42.50 28.56
N PHE A 114 31.88 42.39 29.03
CA PHE A 114 31.01 43.39 29.68
C PHE A 114 29.96 43.87 28.67
N LEU A 115 28.70 43.53 28.95
CA LEU A 115 27.43 44.15 28.51
C LEU A 115 27.33 44.70 27.08
N GLY A 116 26.47 44.08 26.28
CA GLY A 116 25.83 44.78 25.17
C GLY A 116 24.98 43.91 24.25
N ARG A 117 23.72 44.33 24.05
CA ARG A 117 22.75 43.91 23.03
C ARG A 117 21.97 42.62 23.26
N ALA A 118 20.93 42.82 24.07
CA ALA A 118 19.58 42.38 23.70
C ALA A 118 19.17 42.93 22.31
N LEU A 119 18.29 42.18 21.65
CA LEU A 119 17.54 42.49 20.41
C LEU A 119 18.33 42.36 19.09
N SER A 120 18.21 41.19 18.46
CA SER A 120 17.72 41.09 17.07
C SER A 120 17.56 39.65 16.60
N LYS A 121 16.53 39.43 15.78
CA LYS A 121 16.27 38.24 14.94
C LYS A 121 15.81 36.96 15.66
N VAL A 122 14.54 37.00 16.09
CA VAL A 122 13.63 35.87 15.86
C VAL A 122 13.47 35.71 14.35
N SER A 123 14.37 34.95 13.74
CA SER A 123 14.16 34.40 12.40
C SER A 123 13.41 33.09 12.57
N SER A 124 12.08 33.15 12.44
CA SER A 124 11.20 32.00 12.36
C SER A 124 11.52 31.23 11.08
N ARG A 125 12.59 30.43 11.11
CA ARG A 125 12.80 29.37 10.16
C ARG A 125 11.88 28.23 10.58
N THR A 126 10.62 28.31 10.14
CA THR A 126 9.73 27.15 10.05
C THR A 126 10.43 26.12 9.18
N SER A 127 11.22 25.27 9.83
CA SER A 127 11.80 24.08 9.21
C SER A 127 10.60 23.21 8.85
N GLN A 128 10.17 23.28 7.60
CA GLN A 128 9.26 22.30 7.00
C GLN A 128 9.88 20.93 7.26
N LYS A 129 9.34 20.23 8.25
CA LYS A 129 9.68 18.84 8.53
C LYS A 129 9.09 18.04 7.38
N GLU A 130 9.92 17.73 6.39
CA GLU A 130 9.55 16.79 5.31
C GLU A 130 9.21 15.45 5.96
N VAL A 131 7.92 15.17 6.07
CA VAL A 131 7.40 13.86 6.47
C VAL A 131 7.62 12.93 5.30
N LYS A 132 8.60 12.03 5.42
CA LYS A 132 8.92 11.01 4.40
C LYS A 132 7.93 9.86 4.53
N SER A 133 6.78 9.96 3.89
CA SER A 133 5.84 8.84 3.76
C SER A 133 6.35 7.84 2.73
N HIS A 134 6.52 6.58 3.13
CA HIS A 134 6.85 5.49 2.22
C HIS A 134 5.59 4.77 1.75
N VAL A 135 5.55 4.47 0.46
CA VAL A 135 4.40 3.93 -0.27
C VAL A 135 4.51 2.43 -0.39
N VAL A 136 3.40 1.73 -0.15
CA VAL A 136 3.28 0.32 -0.47
C VAL A 136 1.97 0.06 -1.23
N TRP A 137 2.07 -0.64 -2.37
CA TRP A 137 0.95 -1.12 -3.19
C TRP A 137 1.04 -2.63 -3.34
N ASP A 138 -0.10 -3.31 -3.18
CA ASP A 138 -0.45 -4.49 -3.96
C ASP A 138 -1.41 -3.99 -5.06
N VAL A 139 -0.91 -3.89 -6.29
CA VAL A 139 -1.75 -3.70 -7.46
C VAL A 139 -2.21 -5.09 -7.90
N ASP A 140 -3.52 -5.26 -8.07
CA ASP A 140 -4.10 -6.50 -8.60
C ASP A 140 -3.53 -6.77 -10.01
N VAL A 141 -2.61 -7.73 -10.06
CA VAL A 141 -1.79 -8.08 -11.23
C VAL A 141 -2.67 -8.47 -12.42
N GLU A 142 -3.86 -9.04 -12.22
CA GLU A 142 -4.74 -9.42 -13.34
C GLU A 142 -5.47 -8.21 -13.93
N LYS A 143 -5.80 -7.23 -13.11
CA LYS A 143 -6.43 -5.97 -13.54
C LYS A 143 -5.42 -5.02 -14.17
N ALA A 144 -4.17 -5.03 -13.72
CA ALA A 144 -3.06 -4.34 -14.36
C ALA A 144 -2.71 -4.97 -15.72
N LYS A 145 -2.66 -6.32 -15.80
CA LYS A 145 -2.43 -7.05 -17.05
C LYS A 145 -3.44 -6.70 -18.14
N THR A 146 -4.72 -6.51 -17.80
CA THR A 146 -5.75 -6.15 -18.80
C THR A 146 -5.63 -4.71 -19.31
N MET A 147 -5.10 -3.77 -18.51
CA MET A 147 -4.88 -2.38 -18.94
C MET A 147 -3.53 -2.16 -19.65
N GLU A 148 -2.46 -2.80 -19.17
CA GLU A 148 -1.13 -2.73 -19.81
C GLU A 148 -1.07 -3.46 -21.16
N PHE A 149 -1.88 -4.49 -21.36
CA PHE A 149 -1.92 -5.24 -22.63
C PHE A 149 -2.45 -4.41 -23.81
N HIS A 150 -3.20 -3.32 -23.57
CA HIS A 150 -3.56 -2.37 -24.62
C HIS A 150 -2.49 -1.29 -24.85
N GLY A 151 -1.83 -0.81 -23.79
CA GLY A 151 -0.77 0.19 -23.90
C GLY A 151 0.51 -0.34 -24.55
N GLY A 152 1.01 -1.50 -24.10
CA GLY A 152 2.28 -2.08 -24.58
C GLY A 152 2.20 -2.63 -26.01
N LYS A 153 1.02 -3.10 -26.45
CA LYS A 153 0.81 -3.66 -27.78
C LYS A 153 0.85 -2.57 -28.86
N MET A 154 0.34 -1.37 -28.57
CA MET A 154 0.43 -0.20 -29.45
C MET A 154 1.88 0.27 -29.65
N THR A 155 2.66 0.35 -28.57
CA THR A 155 4.07 0.78 -28.64
C THR A 155 4.96 -0.25 -29.35
N LYS A 156 4.65 -1.55 -29.21
CA LYS A 156 5.37 -2.64 -29.87
C LYS A 156 4.98 -2.76 -31.36
N LEU A 157 3.73 -2.49 -31.71
CA LEU A 157 3.30 -2.34 -33.12
C LEU A 157 3.99 -1.15 -33.79
N GLN A 158 4.05 0.02 -33.14
CA GLN A 158 4.78 1.20 -33.64
C GLN A 158 6.26 0.93 -33.92
N LYS A 159 6.94 0.14 -33.08
CA LYS A 159 8.34 -0.25 -33.29
C LYS A 159 8.53 -1.27 -34.40
N MET A 160 7.56 -2.15 -34.64
CA MET A 160 7.66 -3.19 -35.67
C MET A 160 7.21 -2.71 -37.05
N THR A 161 6.30 -1.73 -37.14
CA THR A 161 5.83 -1.21 -38.44
C THR A 161 6.76 -0.17 -39.06
N GLY A 162 7.87 0.21 -38.40
CA GLY A 162 8.83 1.18 -38.95
C GLY A 162 8.24 2.55 -39.26
N ALA A 163 7.12 2.91 -38.61
CA ALA A 163 6.44 4.17 -38.86
C ALA A 163 7.30 5.33 -38.36
N ASN A 164 7.74 6.16 -39.30
CA ASN A 164 8.65 7.27 -39.07
C ASN A 164 7.99 8.32 -38.12
N PRO A 165 8.60 8.63 -36.95
CA PRO A 165 8.03 9.59 -35.99
C PRO A 165 7.87 11.01 -36.54
N SER A 166 8.50 11.32 -37.69
CA SER A 166 8.33 12.61 -38.37
C SER A 166 6.94 12.83 -38.99
N GLN A 167 6.10 11.80 -39.19
CA GLN A 167 4.74 12.01 -39.71
C GLN A 167 3.74 12.43 -38.64
N HIS A 168 3.99 12.10 -37.37
CA HIS A 168 3.09 12.48 -36.27
C HIS A 168 3.32 13.91 -35.78
N GLU A 169 4.54 14.43 -35.92
CA GLU A 169 4.87 15.83 -35.60
C GLU A 169 4.39 16.80 -36.69
N VAL A 170 4.29 16.34 -37.95
CA VAL A 170 3.67 17.12 -39.04
C VAL A 170 2.15 17.24 -38.85
N LEU A 171 1.50 16.23 -38.26
CA LEU A 171 0.07 16.31 -37.93
C LEU A 171 -0.24 17.21 -36.71
N GLN A 172 0.71 17.43 -35.81
CA GLN A 172 0.56 18.34 -34.66
C GLN A 172 0.99 19.78 -34.95
N ARG A 173 1.71 20.03 -36.04
CA ARG A 173 2.12 21.38 -36.48
C ARG A 173 1.23 21.97 -37.58
N LEU A 174 0.08 21.36 -37.86
CA LEU A 174 -0.93 22.01 -38.69
C LEU A 174 -1.39 23.28 -37.95
N PRO A 175 -1.24 24.48 -38.55
CA PRO A 175 -1.80 25.67 -37.96
C PRO A 175 -3.29 25.45 -37.76
N GLU A 176 -3.83 26.05 -36.72
CA GLU A 176 -5.26 26.14 -36.45
C GLU A 176 -5.90 26.91 -37.62
N VAL A 177 -6.17 26.20 -38.74
CA VAL A 177 -6.85 26.74 -39.92
C VAL A 177 -8.33 26.82 -39.55
N LEU A 178 -8.66 27.88 -38.83
CA LEU A 178 -10.01 28.43 -38.81
C LEU A 178 -10.35 28.82 -40.25
N ASP A 179 -11.53 28.36 -40.70
CA ASP A 179 -12.12 28.47 -42.05
C ASP A 179 -11.65 27.48 -43.13
N MET A 180 -11.57 26.20 -42.78
CA MET A 180 -11.70 25.15 -43.80
C MET A 180 -13.19 24.98 -44.15
N THR A 181 -13.56 25.22 -45.41
CA THR A 181 -14.96 25.14 -45.84
C THR A 181 -15.51 23.72 -45.64
N GLN A 182 -16.82 23.57 -45.40
CA GLN A 182 -17.46 22.24 -45.26
C GLN A 182 -17.14 21.31 -46.45
N GLN A 183 -16.91 21.88 -47.63
CA GLN A 183 -16.57 21.16 -48.84
C GLN A 183 -15.17 20.53 -48.78
N ASP A 184 -14.20 21.22 -48.18
CA ASP A 184 -12.85 20.71 -48.00
C ASP A 184 -12.81 19.59 -46.95
N GLN A 185 -13.58 19.74 -45.86
CA GLN A 185 -13.75 18.67 -44.87
C GLN A 185 -14.34 17.40 -45.49
N TYR A 186 -15.31 17.55 -46.40
CA TYR A 186 -15.90 16.41 -47.10
C TYR A 186 -14.88 15.73 -48.04
N ARG A 187 -14.10 16.51 -48.79
CA ARG A 187 -13.03 15.98 -49.65
C ARG A 187 -11.96 15.23 -48.87
N THR A 188 -11.48 15.77 -47.74
CA THR A 188 -10.49 15.08 -46.91
C THR A 188 -11.04 13.77 -46.35
N LYS A 189 -12.31 13.75 -45.93
CA LYS A 189 -12.96 12.52 -45.43
C LYS A 189 -13.17 11.47 -46.52
N GLN A 190 -13.39 11.86 -47.77
CA GLN A 190 -13.46 10.90 -48.88
C GLN A 190 -12.10 10.30 -49.20
N MET A 191 -11.06 11.14 -49.25
CA MET A 191 -9.71 10.68 -49.55
C MET A 191 -9.18 9.69 -48.50
N LEU A 192 -9.49 9.91 -47.22
CA LEU A 192 -9.15 8.97 -46.15
C LEU A 192 -9.89 7.64 -46.27
N ARG A 193 -11.18 7.65 -46.66
CA ARG A 193 -11.95 6.43 -46.89
C ARG A 193 -11.41 5.61 -48.06
N GLU A 194 -11.05 6.27 -49.15
CA GLU A 194 -10.44 5.60 -50.32
C GLU A 194 -9.10 4.94 -49.97
N GLN A 195 -8.26 5.61 -49.17
CA GLN A 195 -7.00 5.03 -48.69
C GLN A 195 -7.20 3.81 -47.77
N GLU A 196 -8.21 3.84 -46.90
CA GLU A 196 -8.54 2.71 -46.03
C GLU A 196 -9.05 1.51 -46.83
N GLU A 197 -9.93 1.73 -47.81
CA GLU A 197 -10.41 0.67 -48.71
C GLU A 197 -9.28 0.08 -49.58
N GLU A 198 -8.33 0.89 -50.04
CA GLU A 198 -7.17 0.40 -50.79
C GLU A 198 -6.23 -0.42 -49.90
N ALA A 199 -6.03 -0.02 -48.64
CA ALA A 199 -5.24 -0.78 -47.67
C ALA A 199 -5.87 -2.16 -47.37
N ILE A 200 -7.20 -2.23 -47.26
CA ILE A 200 -7.93 -3.49 -47.09
C ILE A 200 -7.74 -4.38 -48.32
N ARG A 201 -7.89 -3.84 -49.54
CA ARG A 201 -7.66 -4.62 -50.78
C ARG A 201 -6.23 -5.15 -50.91
N ARG A 202 -5.23 -4.39 -50.47
CA ARG A 202 -3.82 -4.86 -50.42
C ARG A 202 -3.62 -5.96 -49.40
N ALA A 203 -4.26 -5.88 -48.24
CA ALA A 203 -4.19 -6.94 -47.23
C ALA A 203 -4.82 -8.25 -47.73
N GLU A 204 -5.96 -8.17 -48.42
CA GLU A 204 -6.65 -9.35 -48.99
C GLU A 204 -5.84 -10.02 -50.11
N THR A 205 -5.22 -9.24 -51.00
CA THR A 205 -4.33 -9.79 -52.05
C THR A 205 -3.06 -10.41 -51.49
N THR A 206 -2.52 -9.87 -50.40
CA THR A 206 -1.36 -10.46 -49.71
C THR A 206 -1.75 -11.79 -49.05
N ALA A 207 -2.96 -11.89 -48.48
CA ALA A 207 -3.46 -13.11 -47.86
C ALA A 207 -3.69 -14.26 -48.85
N HIS A 208 -4.05 -13.98 -50.11
CA HIS A 208 -4.23 -15.01 -51.15
C HIS A 208 -2.94 -15.46 -51.83
N THR A 209 -1.81 -14.78 -51.63
CA THR A 209 -0.54 -15.16 -52.28
C THR A 209 0.31 -16.13 -51.41
N GLU A 210 -0.07 -16.39 -50.15
CA GLU A 210 0.63 -17.32 -49.27
C GLU A 210 0.07 -18.77 -49.25
N GLU A 211 -0.93 -19.10 -50.08
CA GLU A 211 -1.64 -20.39 -50.04
C GLU A 211 -1.05 -21.53 -50.89
N GLU A 212 0.20 -21.43 -51.38
CA GLU A 212 0.88 -22.54 -52.04
C GLU A 212 2.29 -22.81 -51.47
N ARG A 213 2.34 -23.24 -50.20
CA ARG A 213 3.43 -24.10 -49.72
C ARG A 213 2.84 -25.38 -49.14
N PRO A 214 3.35 -26.57 -49.50
CA PRO A 214 2.85 -27.83 -48.99
C PRO A 214 3.20 -27.94 -47.49
N VAL A 215 2.22 -27.65 -46.64
CA VAL A 215 2.32 -27.83 -45.20
C VAL A 215 2.23 -29.32 -44.91
N ALA A 216 3.33 -29.87 -44.41
CA ALA A 216 3.33 -31.18 -43.77
C ALA A 216 2.21 -31.21 -42.71
N LYS A 217 1.44 -32.29 -42.69
CA LYS A 217 0.29 -32.54 -41.82
C LYS A 217 0.67 -32.40 -40.32
N ILE A 218 0.66 -31.18 -39.80
CA ILE A 218 0.81 -30.91 -38.37
C ILE A 218 -0.56 -31.15 -37.76
N MET A 219 -0.66 -32.25 -37.02
CA MET A 219 -1.84 -32.57 -36.23
C MET A 219 -2.15 -31.40 -35.29
N SER A 220 -3.34 -30.82 -35.45
CA SER A 220 -3.88 -29.83 -34.53
C SER A 220 -4.15 -30.51 -33.19
N VAL A 221 -3.15 -30.45 -32.30
CA VAL A 221 -3.29 -30.86 -30.91
C VAL A 221 -3.95 -29.69 -30.18
N LYS A 222 -5.17 -29.93 -29.68
CA LYS A 222 -5.84 -29.06 -28.70
C LYS A 222 -5.07 -29.13 -27.37
N SER A 223 -3.91 -28.50 -27.28
CA SER A 223 -3.16 -28.45 -26.02
C SER A 223 -3.67 -27.29 -25.18
N GLY A 224 -4.49 -27.60 -24.17
CA GLY A 224 -4.93 -26.68 -23.11
C GLY A 224 -3.81 -26.28 -22.15
N ILE A 225 -2.62 -25.96 -22.67
CA ILE A 225 -1.49 -25.48 -21.88
C ILE A 225 -1.69 -23.96 -21.73
N SER A 226 -1.89 -23.50 -20.49
CA SER A 226 -2.02 -22.06 -20.24
C SER A 226 -0.70 -21.35 -20.58
N ALA A 227 -0.77 -20.06 -20.97
CA ALA A 227 0.42 -19.26 -21.24
C ALA A 227 1.44 -19.30 -20.07
N SER A 228 0.95 -19.37 -18.82
CA SER A 228 1.78 -19.52 -17.63
C SER A 228 2.54 -20.86 -17.55
N GLN A 229 1.98 -21.95 -18.07
CA GLN A 229 2.67 -23.24 -18.14
C GLN A 229 3.74 -23.26 -19.23
N MET A 230 3.53 -22.55 -20.34
CA MET A 230 4.56 -22.36 -21.37
C MET A 230 5.71 -21.47 -20.88
N GLU A 231 5.42 -20.38 -20.16
CA GLU A 231 6.46 -19.51 -19.57
C GLU A 231 7.31 -20.26 -18.54
N ALA A 232 6.68 -21.09 -17.71
CA ALA A 232 7.38 -21.98 -16.77
C ALA A 232 8.24 -23.02 -17.51
N ALA A 233 7.75 -23.60 -18.60
CA ALA A 233 8.48 -24.60 -19.39
C ALA A 233 9.67 -24.01 -20.15
N LEU A 234 9.57 -22.76 -20.61
CA LEU A 234 10.68 -22.06 -21.25
C LEU A 234 11.69 -21.53 -20.23
N GLY A 235 11.34 -21.54 -18.94
CA GLY A 235 12.13 -20.88 -17.91
C GLY A 235 12.38 -19.44 -18.31
N ILE A 236 11.35 -18.70 -18.69
CA ILE A 236 11.46 -17.25 -18.93
C ILE A 236 10.53 -16.59 -17.92
N GLY A 237 11.12 -16.13 -16.82
CA GLY A 237 10.41 -15.32 -15.85
C GLY A 237 10.21 -13.88 -16.35
N PRO A 238 9.28 -13.10 -15.74
CA PRO A 238 9.07 -11.69 -16.09
C PRO A 238 10.28 -10.78 -15.89
N TYR A 239 11.25 -11.14 -15.05
CA TYR A 239 12.44 -10.33 -14.79
C TYR A 239 13.68 -10.95 -15.41
N MET A 240 14.49 -10.12 -16.06
CA MET A 240 15.77 -10.49 -16.65
C MET A 240 16.87 -10.57 -15.59
N LYS A 241 17.95 -11.31 -15.91
CA LYS A 241 19.16 -11.29 -15.09
C LYS A 241 19.72 -9.86 -14.99
N GLU A 242 20.10 -9.50 -13.79
CA GLU A 242 20.58 -8.18 -13.35
C GLU A 242 19.54 -7.04 -13.46
N GLU A 243 18.27 -7.37 -13.71
CA GLU A 243 17.20 -6.38 -13.70
C GLU A 243 16.95 -5.87 -12.28
N ARG A 244 16.79 -4.56 -12.14
CA ARG A 244 16.44 -3.93 -10.87
C ARG A 244 14.98 -4.25 -10.55
N VAL A 245 14.76 -4.80 -9.37
CA VAL A 245 13.44 -5.16 -8.84
C VAL A 245 13.28 -4.62 -7.42
N GLU A 246 12.06 -4.62 -6.93
CA GLU A 246 11.76 -4.41 -5.51
C GLU A 246 11.31 -5.71 -4.87
N TYR A 247 11.87 -6.02 -3.70
CA TYR A 247 11.61 -7.21 -2.92
C TYR A 247 10.86 -6.88 -1.63
N TRP A 248 9.77 -7.58 -1.35
CA TRP A 248 9.04 -7.45 -0.09
C TRP A 248 9.77 -8.16 1.05
N SER A 249 10.33 -7.39 1.99
CA SER A 249 10.96 -7.93 3.19
C SER A 249 9.92 -8.11 4.30
N ALA A 250 9.51 -9.36 4.54
CA ALA A 250 8.59 -9.68 5.65
C ALA A 250 9.13 -9.26 7.02
N THR A 251 10.46 -9.35 7.24
CA THR A 251 11.10 -8.94 8.50
C THR A 251 10.99 -7.44 8.75
N HIS A 252 11.07 -6.62 7.71
CA HIS A 252 11.02 -5.16 7.83
C HIS A 252 9.68 -4.55 7.42
N CYS A 253 8.73 -5.38 7.01
CA CYS A 253 7.44 -4.98 6.46
C CYS A 253 7.57 -3.85 5.42
N LYS A 254 8.53 -3.96 4.50
CA LYS A 254 8.77 -2.93 3.47
C LYS A 254 9.36 -3.52 2.20
N TRP A 255 9.14 -2.83 1.08
CA TRP A 255 9.85 -3.07 -0.17
C TRP A 255 11.30 -2.61 -0.05
N VAL A 256 12.22 -3.41 -0.58
CA VAL A 256 13.66 -3.19 -0.58
C VAL A 256 14.19 -3.34 -2.01
N ALA A 257 15.05 -2.44 -2.47
CA ALA A 257 15.65 -2.55 -3.78
C ALA A 257 16.57 -3.79 -3.86
N ALA A 258 16.42 -4.54 -4.94
CA ALA A 258 17.21 -5.72 -5.23
C ALA A 258 17.49 -5.83 -6.74
N PHE A 259 18.34 -6.78 -7.10
CA PHE A 259 18.61 -7.17 -8.49
C PHE A 259 18.29 -8.65 -8.64
N ALA A 260 17.54 -9.02 -9.67
CA ALA A 260 17.30 -10.41 -10.02
C ALA A 260 18.59 -11.03 -10.57
N GLU A 261 19.06 -12.16 -10.04
CA GLU A 261 20.28 -12.83 -10.55
C GLU A 261 19.96 -14.03 -11.43
N ALA A 262 19.01 -14.85 -10.99
CA ALA A 262 18.56 -16.05 -11.67
C ALA A 262 17.12 -16.36 -11.29
N HIS A 263 16.44 -17.17 -12.09
CA HIS A 263 15.14 -17.74 -11.77
C HIS A 263 15.18 -19.26 -11.91
N GLY A 264 14.30 -19.92 -11.18
CA GLY A 264 14.14 -21.36 -11.20
C GLY A 264 12.75 -21.76 -10.70
N SER A 265 12.55 -23.04 -10.51
CA SER A 265 11.31 -23.57 -9.92
C SER A 265 11.50 -23.85 -8.44
N HIS A 266 10.53 -23.44 -7.63
CA HIS A 266 10.51 -23.74 -6.21
C HIS A 266 10.37 -25.27 -6.03
N PRO A 267 11.21 -25.93 -5.21
CA PRO A 267 11.31 -27.38 -5.18
C PRO A 267 10.03 -28.09 -4.75
N SER A 268 9.23 -27.48 -3.87
CA SER A 268 7.99 -28.09 -3.37
C SER A 268 6.74 -27.77 -4.19
N THR A 269 6.68 -26.58 -4.83
CA THR A 269 5.46 -26.10 -5.47
C THR A 269 5.57 -26.04 -6.99
N GLY A 270 6.79 -26.12 -7.55
CA GLY A 270 7.05 -25.92 -8.98
C GLY A 270 6.85 -24.47 -9.45
N SER A 271 6.44 -23.56 -8.57
CA SER A 271 6.24 -22.14 -8.90
C SER A 271 7.54 -21.44 -9.27
N ILE A 272 7.46 -20.40 -10.11
CA ILE A 272 8.64 -19.61 -10.49
C ILE A 272 9.14 -18.84 -9.26
N CYS A 273 10.42 -19.00 -8.95
CA CYS A 273 11.11 -18.29 -7.89
C CYS A 273 12.42 -17.69 -8.41
N TYR A 274 12.94 -16.70 -7.69
CA TYR A 274 14.11 -15.95 -8.07
C TYR A 274 15.18 -16.00 -6.99
N GLU A 275 16.42 -16.00 -7.43
CA GLU A 275 17.54 -15.57 -6.62
C GLU A 275 17.72 -14.07 -6.83
N ILE A 276 17.73 -13.33 -5.73
CA ILE A 276 17.90 -11.88 -5.77
C ILE A 276 19.07 -11.45 -4.89
N LYS A 277 19.63 -10.30 -5.21
CA LYS A 277 20.69 -9.64 -4.45
C LYS A 277 20.24 -8.26 -3.99
N LEU A 278 20.22 -8.04 -2.68
CA LEU A 278 19.80 -6.77 -2.09
C LEU A 278 20.80 -5.65 -2.43
N ALA A 279 20.32 -4.52 -2.93
CA ALA A 279 21.16 -3.45 -3.48
C ALA A 279 22.08 -2.78 -2.43
N GLY A 280 21.70 -2.78 -1.15
CA GLY A 280 22.46 -2.11 -0.08
C GLY A 280 23.42 -3.00 0.72
N SER A 281 23.09 -4.28 0.90
CA SER A 281 23.86 -5.20 1.74
C SER A 281 24.61 -6.27 0.95
N MET A 282 24.36 -6.38 -0.36
CA MET A 282 24.82 -7.48 -1.22
C MET A 282 24.35 -8.87 -0.73
N GLN A 283 23.45 -8.93 0.26
CA GLN A 283 22.90 -10.18 0.77
C GLN A 283 22.05 -10.83 -0.33
N LYS A 284 22.29 -12.12 -0.55
CA LYS A 284 21.48 -12.93 -1.46
C LYS A 284 20.28 -13.52 -0.75
N ARG A 285 19.15 -13.57 -1.44
CA ARG A 285 17.96 -14.31 -1.04
C ARG A 285 17.65 -15.31 -2.14
N LEU A 286 17.50 -16.57 -1.75
CA LEU A 286 17.21 -17.68 -2.64
C LEU A 286 15.72 -17.98 -2.61
N HIS A 287 15.19 -18.54 -3.70
CA HIS A 287 13.81 -19.00 -3.82
C HIS A 287 12.77 -17.94 -3.46
N VAL A 288 13.01 -16.68 -3.83
CA VAL A 288 12.05 -15.59 -3.62
C VAL A 288 10.88 -15.79 -4.59
N PRO A 289 9.65 -15.98 -4.11
CA PRO A 289 8.52 -16.21 -4.99
C PRO A 289 8.14 -14.92 -5.72
N LEU A 290 7.50 -15.07 -6.88
CA LEU A 290 7.18 -13.94 -7.76
C LEU A 290 6.26 -12.91 -7.07
N GLU A 291 5.35 -13.33 -6.18
CA GLU A 291 4.49 -12.40 -5.43
C GLU A 291 5.24 -11.42 -4.51
N ASN A 292 6.47 -11.77 -4.12
CA ASN A 292 7.33 -10.90 -3.30
C ASN A 292 8.23 -10.00 -4.14
N LEU A 293 8.06 -9.97 -5.46
CA LEU A 293 8.83 -9.17 -6.39
C LEU A 293 7.93 -8.27 -7.24
N ARG A 294 8.33 -7.02 -7.40
CA ARG A 294 7.69 -6.09 -8.33
C ARG A 294 8.71 -5.25 -9.09
N SER A 295 8.30 -4.72 -10.23
CA SER A 295 9.06 -3.70 -10.95
C SER A 295 9.21 -2.44 -10.08
N PRO A 296 10.35 -1.74 -10.16
CA PRO A 296 10.50 -0.43 -9.52
C PRO A 296 9.48 0.56 -10.08
N ILE A 297 8.84 1.32 -9.19
CA ILE A 297 7.88 2.34 -9.58
C ILE A 297 8.61 3.43 -10.39
N LEU A 298 8.09 3.75 -11.56
CA LEU A 298 8.69 4.74 -12.45
C LEU A 298 8.21 6.16 -12.12
N MET A 299 9.03 7.15 -12.47
CA MET A 299 8.65 8.55 -12.28
C MET A 299 7.46 8.91 -13.20
N GLY A 300 6.45 9.56 -12.62
CA GLY A 300 5.18 9.90 -13.27
C GLY A 300 4.13 8.79 -13.21
N GLU A 301 4.47 7.61 -12.68
CA GLU A 301 3.52 6.51 -12.57
C GLU A 301 2.42 6.85 -11.55
N PRO A 302 1.13 6.61 -11.87
CA PRO A 302 0.06 6.83 -10.93
C PRO A 302 0.18 5.85 -9.76
N VAL A 303 0.24 6.39 -8.56
CA VAL A 303 0.33 5.64 -7.33
C VAL A 303 -0.71 6.17 -6.36
N SER A 304 -0.98 5.41 -5.32
CA SER A 304 -1.54 6.02 -4.11
C SER A 304 -0.49 6.03 -3.01
N ALA A 305 -0.75 6.66 -1.87
CA ALA A 305 0.14 6.65 -0.72
C ALA A 305 -0.70 6.65 0.55
N TRP A 306 -0.36 5.79 1.51
CA TRP A 306 -0.98 5.86 2.82
C TRP A 306 -0.37 7.01 3.60
N SER A 307 -1.20 7.94 4.08
CA SER A 307 -0.78 8.99 5.00
C SER A 307 -1.12 8.59 6.43
N SER A 308 -0.11 8.32 7.24
CA SER A 308 -0.30 8.03 8.68
C SER A 308 -0.90 9.22 9.43
N LYS A 309 -0.65 10.45 8.95
CA LYS A 309 -1.21 11.68 9.55
C LYS A 309 -2.72 11.75 9.39
N ASP A 310 -3.21 11.45 8.20
CA ASP A 310 -4.62 11.58 7.85
C ASP A 310 -5.38 10.25 7.95
N CYS A 311 -4.67 9.13 8.22
CA CYS A 311 -5.22 7.76 8.22
C CYS A 311 -6.04 7.45 6.95
N ARG A 312 -5.56 7.88 5.79
CA ARG A 312 -6.22 7.65 4.50
C ARG A 312 -5.22 7.45 3.38
N TRP A 313 -5.69 6.81 2.30
CA TRP A 313 -4.96 6.72 1.04
C TRP A 313 -5.14 8.01 0.25
N HIS A 314 -4.04 8.50 -0.32
CA HIS A 314 -4.02 9.63 -1.25
C HIS A 314 -3.60 9.16 -2.62
N LEU A 315 -4.28 9.60 -3.67
CA LEU A 315 -3.84 9.36 -5.05
C LEU A 315 -2.81 10.43 -5.44
N GLY A 316 -1.83 10.04 -6.23
CA GLY A 316 -0.80 10.93 -6.73
C GLY A 316 0.06 10.28 -7.81
N GLU A 317 1.14 10.96 -8.15
CA GLU A 317 2.13 10.46 -9.10
C GLU A 317 3.45 10.21 -8.38
N ALA A 318 4.15 9.14 -8.76
CA ALA A 318 5.47 8.85 -8.26
C ALA A 318 6.45 9.92 -8.76
N GLY A 319 6.91 10.78 -7.88
CA GLY A 319 7.97 11.74 -8.14
C GLY A 319 9.35 11.07 -8.09
N ARG A 320 10.38 11.92 -8.07
CA ARG A 320 11.78 11.46 -7.99
C ARG A 320 11.99 10.59 -6.74
N ALA A 321 12.67 9.47 -6.92
CA ALA A 321 13.07 8.60 -5.82
C ALA A 321 13.95 9.36 -4.82
N VAL A 322 13.56 9.35 -3.54
CA VAL A 322 14.26 10.01 -2.43
C VAL A 322 15.34 9.09 -1.87
N THR A 323 15.15 7.78 -1.98
CA THR A 323 16.15 6.74 -1.66
C THR A 323 16.03 5.61 -2.69
N ALA A 324 16.77 4.51 -2.51
CA ALA A 324 16.68 3.35 -3.41
C ALA A 324 15.26 2.77 -3.56
N VAL A 325 14.34 3.06 -2.63
CA VAL A 325 12.96 2.54 -2.61
C VAL A 325 11.93 3.56 -2.08
N ALA A 326 12.39 4.70 -1.56
CA ALA A 326 11.49 5.79 -1.20
C ALA A 326 11.10 6.56 -2.46
N TYR A 327 9.82 6.67 -2.73
CA TYR A 327 9.29 7.55 -3.77
C TYR A 327 8.67 8.77 -3.11
N LYS A 328 8.97 9.95 -3.62
CA LYS A 328 8.21 11.14 -3.26
C LYS A 328 6.89 11.08 -4.01
N VAL A 329 5.75 11.02 -3.33
CA VAL A 329 4.46 11.09 -4.04
C VAL A 329 4.03 12.54 -4.17
N ILE A 330 3.73 12.93 -5.41
CA ILE A 330 3.18 14.23 -5.75
C ILE A 330 1.66 14.06 -5.78
N THR A 331 0.97 14.48 -4.71
CA THR A 331 -0.49 14.42 -4.66
C THR A 331 -1.08 15.72 -5.19
N ALA A 332 -2.15 15.61 -6.00
CA ALA A 332 -2.83 16.78 -6.57
C ALA A 332 -3.40 17.72 -5.48
N ASP A 333 -3.78 17.15 -4.33
CA ASP A 333 -4.35 17.90 -3.20
C ASP A 333 -3.31 18.77 -2.47
N LEU A 334 -2.02 18.39 -2.50
CA LEU A 334 -0.95 19.16 -1.84
C LEU A 334 -0.44 20.32 -2.68
N ALA A 335 -0.68 20.32 -4.00
CA ALA A 335 -0.23 21.40 -4.89
C ALA A 335 -1.00 22.72 -4.71
N LYS A 336 -2.10 22.73 -3.93
CA LYS A 336 -2.97 23.90 -3.73
C LYS A 336 -2.70 24.71 -2.45
N LYS A 337 -1.62 24.40 -1.70
CA LYS A 337 -1.22 25.13 -0.48
C LYS A 337 0.17 25.73 -0.63
#